data_AF-A0A972EP87-F1
#
_entry.id   AF-A0A972EP87-F1
#
_cell.length_a   1.000
_cell.length_b   1.000
_cell.length_c   1.000
_cell.angle_alpha   90.00
_cell.angle_beta   90.00
_cell.angle_gamma   90.00
#
_symmetry.space_group_name_H-M   'P 1'
#
loop_
_entity.id
_entity.type
_entity.pdbx_description
1 polymer ?
#
loop_
_entity_poly.entity_id
_entity_poly.type
_entity_poly.pdbx_seq_one_letter_code
_entity_poly.pdbx_strand_id
1 'polypeptide(L)' 'MRYIESLIARLDRPDLVVLPELALSSYMANQSIWAYADENSQITSAWAKKMAEKYNTFIAVGYVEQSQGEY' A
#
# COMPACT_ATOMS: atom_id res chain seq x y z
N MET A 1 5.60 5.52 1.46
CA MET A 1 4.42 5.96 0.66
C MET A 1 4.68 7.14 -0.28
N ARG A 2 5.37 8.22 0.12
CA ARG A 2 5.65 9.38 -0.77
C ARG A 2 6.33 9.02 -2.10
N TYR A 3 7.21 8.02 -2.10
CA TYR A 3 7.86 7.54 -3.33
C TYR A 3 6.86 6.91 -4.32
N ILE A 4 5.93 6.08 -3.84
CA ILE A 4 4.92 5.46 -4.71
C ILE A 4 4.00 6.53 -5.30
N GLU A 5 3.60 7.52 -4.49
CA GLU A 5 2.82 8.66 -4.97
C GLU A 5 3.54 9.45 -6.07
N SER A 6 4.86 9.66 -5.96
CA SER A 6 5.62 10.37 -7.00
C SER A 6 5.69 9.59 -8.31
N LEU A 7 5.60 8.26 -8.26
CA LEU A 7 5.46 7.42 -9.45
C LEU A 7 4.05 7.53 -10.05
N ILE A 8 2.99 7.44 -9.23
CA ILE A 8 1.60 7.59 -9.68
C ILE A 8 1.39 8.95 -10.35
N ALA A 9 1.95 10.02 -9.76
CA ALA A 9 1.85 11.39 -10.28
C ALA A 9 2.48 11.58 -11.69
N ARG A 10 3.31 10.65 -12.15
CA ARG A 10 3.94 10.68 -13.48
C ARG A 10 3.17 9.87 -14.53
N LEU A 11 2.17 9.10 -14.11
CA LEU A 11 1.36 8.29 -15.02
C LEU A 11 0.33 9.17 -15.73
N ASP A 12 0.09 8.89 -17.01
CA ASP A 12 -0.95 9.58 -17.78
C ASP A 12 -2.31 8.93 -17.50
N ARG A 13 -2.99 9.43 -16.46
CA ARG A 13 -4.39 9.10 -16.09
C ARG A 13 -4.74 7.61 -16.22
N PRO A 14 -4.05 6.71 -15.50
CA PRO A 14 -4.37 5.29 -15.56
C PRO A 14 -5.72 5.01 -14.88
N ASP A 15 -6.51 4.08 -15.42
CA ASP A 15 -7.73 3.60 -14.76
C ASP A 15 -7.42 2.74 -13.52
N LEU A 16 -6.30 2.01 -13.55
CA LEU A 16 -5.86 1.10 -12.48
C LEU A 16 -4.35 1.16 -12.29
N VAL A 17 -3.91 1.29 -11.04
CA VAL A 17 -2.53 1.11 -10.60
C VAL A 17 -2.44 -0.14 -9.74
N VAL A 18 -1.62 -1.10 -10.16
CA VAL A 18 -1.32 -2.32 -9.39
C VAL A 18 0.08 -2.24 -8.83
N LEU A 19 0.21 -2.38 -7.52
CA LEU A 19 1.49 -2.43 -6.83
C LEU A 19 1.91 -3.88 -6.56
N PRO A 20 3.21 -4.18 -6.53
CA PRO A 20 3.71 -5.48 -6.10
C PRO A 20 3.23 -5.84 -4.69
N GLU A 21 3.23 -7.14 -4.39
CA GLU A 21 3.05 -7.62 -3.03
C GLU A 21 4.08 -6.97 -2.09
N LEU A 22 3.65 -6.57 -0.90
CA LEU A 22 4.49 -5.92 0.11
C LEU A 22 5.18 -4.63 -0.39
N ALA A 23 4.58 -3.89 -1.33
CA ALA A 23 5.19 -2.69 -1.92
C ALA A 23 5.61 -1.62 -0.90
N LEU A 24 5.08 -1.65 0.32
CA LEU A 24 5.39 -0.70 1.38
C LEU A 24 6.64 -1.05 2.19
N SER A 25 6.86 -2.33 2.47
CA SER A 25 7.99 -2.85 3.26
C SER A 25 9.08 -3.49 2.39
N SER A 26 8.79 -3.78 1.12
CA SER A 26 9.52 -4.73 0.29
C SER A 26 9.55 -6.14 0.91
N TYR A 27 10.09 -7.09 0.15
CA TYR A 27 10.25 -8.44 0.63
C TYR A 27 11.34 -8.49 1.72
N MET A 28 10.95 -8.86 2.93
CA MET A 28 11.85 -9.12 4.06
C MET A 28 11.68 -10.56 4.53
N ALA A 29 12.67 -11.41 4.27
CA ALA A 29 12.64 -12.82 4.61
C ALA A 29 12.96 -13.09 6.11
N ASN A 30 12.42 -12.29 7.02
CA ASN A 30 12.60 -12.45 8.46
C ASN A 30 11.44 -11.81 9.25
N GLN A 31 11.42 -12.02 10.58
CA GLN A 31 10.37 -11.50 11.46
C GLN A 31 10.34 -9.98 11.61
N SER A 32 11.34 -9.24 11.10
CA SER A 32 11.30 -7.78 11.12
C SER A 32 10.20 -7.20 10.24
N ILE A 33 9.62 -8.00 9.32
CA ILE A 33 8.47 -7.59 8.52
C ILE A 33 7.25 -7.20 9.37
N TRP A 34 7.10 -7.80 10.57
CA TRP A 34 5.97 -7.53 11.46
C TRP A 34 5.97 -6.11 12.05
N ALA A 35 7.12 -5.43 12.09
CA ALA A 35 7.17 -4.02 12.46
C ALA A 35 6.49 -3.09 11.44
N TYR A 36 6.13 -3.62 10.26
CA TYR A 36 5.41 -2.93 9.20
C TYR A 36 3.98 -3.43 9.03
N ALA A 37 3.49 -4.31 9.91
CA ALA A 37 2.13 -4.80 9.85
C ALA A 37 1.13 -3.65 10.09
N ASP A 38 0.13 -3.58 9.24
CA ASP A 38 -0.94 -2.60 9.32
C ASP A 38 -2.07 -3.15 10.20
N GLU A 39 -2.26 -2.52 11.35
CA GLU A 39 -3.26 -2.93 12.31
C GLU A 39 -4.68 -2.67 11.77
N ASN A 40 -5.43 -3.75 11.56
CA ASN A 40 -6.79 -3.73 11.01
C ASN A 40 -6.89 -2.91 9.71
N SER A 41 -5.86 -2.99 8.87
CA SER A 41 -5.84 -2.37 7.54
C SER A 41 -6.04 -0.85 7.52
N GLN A 42 -5.84 -0.15 8.63
CA GLN A 42 -6.25 1.25 8.74
C GLN A 42 -5.36 2.21 7.95
N ILE A 43 -4.04 2.01 7.97
CA ILE A 43 -3.07 2.98 7.44
C ILE A 43 -3.00 2.90 5.92
N THR A 44 -2.80 1.69 5.39
CA THR A 44 -2.62 1.40 3.97
C THR A 44 -3.91 1.58 3.21
N SER A 45 -5.05 1.13 3.76
CA SER A 45 -6.34 1.34 3.09
C SER A 45 -6.72 2.83 3.04
N ALA A 46 -6.47 3.60 4.11
CA ALA A 46 -6.73 5.03 4.11
C ALA A 46 -5.83 5.76 3.10
N TRP A 47 -4.54 5.39 3.03
CA TRP A 47 -3.64 5.92 2.02
C TRP A 47 -4.09 5.56 0.60
N ALA A 48 -4.45 4.30 0.33
CA ALA A 48 -4.88 3.84 -0.98
C ALA A 48 -6.15 4.56 -1.45
N LYS A 49 -7.14 4.72 -0.56
CA LYS A 49 -8.36 5.51 -0.83
C LYS A 49 -8.03 6.95 -1.18
N LYS A 50 -7.16 7.60 -0.39
CA LYS A 50 -6.72 8.97 -0.66
C LYS A 50 -6.03 9.12 -2.02
N MET A 51 -5.20 8.15 -2.41
CA MET A 51 -4.55 8.17 -3.73
C MET A 51 -5.54 7.92 -4.86
N ALA A 52 -6.44 6.95 -4.70
CA ALA A 52 -7.48 6.64 -5.66
C ALA A 52 -8.35 7.87 -5.97
N GLU A 53 -8.80 8.59 -4.93
CA GLU A 53 -9.56 9.83 -5.06
C GLU A 53 -8.74 10.94 -5.73
N LYS A 54 -7.50 11.16 -5.27
CA LYS A 54 -6.64 12.25 -5.77
C LYS A 54 -6.33 12.13 -7.26
N TYR A 55 -6.10 10.91 -7.74
CA TYR A 55 -5.68 10.65 -9.13
C TYR A 55 -6.82 10.12 -10.00
N ASN A 56 -8.03 9.99 -9.46
CA ASN A 56 -9.21 9.44 -10.14
C ASN A 56 -8.88 8.09 -10.81
N THR A 57 -8.38 7.15 -10.01
CA THR A 57 -7.90 5.82 -10.44
C THR A 57 -8.24 4.77 -9.39
N PHE A 58 -8.18 3.48 -9.74
CA PHE A 58 -8.20 2.38 -8.78
C PHE A 58 -6.78 2.03 -8.31
N ILE A 59 -6.62 1.68 -7.03
CA ILE A 59 -5.34 1.25 -6.45
C ILE A 59 -5.47 -0.17 -5.90
N ALA A 60 -4.66 -1.09 -6.41
CA ALA A 60 -4.47 -2.42 -5.82
C ALA A 60 -3.11 -2.47 -5.12
N VAL A 61 -3.12 -2.74 -3.81
CA VAL A 61 -1.91 -2.74 -2.97
C VAL A 61 -1.93 -3.92 -2.00
N GLY A 62 -0.85 -4.70 -1.97
CA GLY A 62 -0.61 -5.73 -0.96
C GLY A 62 0.27 -5.22 0.17
N TYR A 63 -0.08 -5.58 1.40
CA TYR A 63 0.64 -5.19 2.62
C TYR A 63 0.48 -6.28 3.68
N VAL A 64 1.33 -6.26 4.70
CA VAL A 64 1.17 -7.14 5.86
C VAL A 64 0.07 -6.58 6.73
N GLU A 65 -0.94 -7.37 7.02
CA GLU A 65 -2.00 -7.03 7.96
C GLU A 65 -1.72 -7.70 9.31
N GLN A 66 -2.11 -7.02 10.39
CA GLN A 66 -2.27 -7.65 11.69
C GLN A 66 -3.67 -7.34 12.21
N SER A 67 -4.35 -8.34 12.75
CA SER A 67 -5.64 -8.13 13.43
C SER A 67 -5.67 -8.91 14.73
N GLN A 68 -6.12 -8.27 15.81
CA GLN A 68 -6.32 -8.91 17.12
C GLN A 68 -5.09 -9.62 17.70
N GLY A 69 -3.87 -9.20 17.32
CA GLY A 69 -2.64 -9.86 17.77
C GLY A 69 -2.28 -11.12 16.98
N GLU A 70 -3.09 -11.51 16.00
CA GLU A 70 -2.79 -12.59 15.05
C GLU A 70 -2.19 -12.01 13.77
N TYR A 71 -1.26 -12.76 13.19
CA TYR A 71 -0.50 -12.43 12.00
C TYR A 71 -0.39 -13.63 11.07
#